data_AF-A0A0A0BYE1-F1
#
_entry.id   AF-A0A0A0BYE1-F1
#
_cell.length_a   1.000
_cell.length_b   1.000
_cell.length_c   1.000
_cell.angle_alpha   90.00
_cell.angle_beta   90.00
_cell.angle_gamma   90.00
#
_symmetry.space_group_name_H-M   'P 1'
#
loop_
_entity.id
_entity.type
_entity.pdbx_description
1 polymer ?
#
loop_
_entity_poly.entity_id
_entity_poly.type
_entity_poly.pdbx_seq_one_letter_code
_entity_poly.pdbx_strand_id
1 'polypeptide(L)'
;MTSPIFETRSTPTSWEDGLVVGSGRVGVVVHEERGRHVLSIAHERFFVPLHPRPAAPDLRPVLADIRRAVTAGHPRRAGELLTGRTRACGYPDGLVWTDPLGICASLVVTPRRGTGTLRREIDLTHGEVTVHWQDDDGGHCSLRVITPRDQESVCVAVESEHELTLPLEMSLGGSRDTVLDTGGGDGSAAVQVTVVGGRCGRLTATTNQVTAVVTARVPAPWHPDGASLTSRLVVPAGGRSTFRIDVQTVAGVDAAAPGPEHPDTVSWADVRARQASTHGRLVETSVLDLDGGDVEGTTEHLWAAARRGDPPGRPTTRGTGTCRTEPWPD
;
A
#
# COMPACT_ATOMS: atom_id res chain seq x y z
N MET A 1 18.59 17.37 9.71
CA MET A 1 17.74 16.60 10.64
C MET A 1 17.89 15.13 10.32
N THR A 2 17.93 14.27 11.33
CA THR A 2 17.98 12.82 11.19
C THR A 2 16.61 12.29 10.73
N SER A 3 16.58 11.36 9.77
CA SER A 3 15.31 10.85 9.21
C SER A 3 14.48 10.11 10.28
N PRO A 4 13.18 10.41 10.45
CA PRO A 4 12.31 9.62 11.32
C PRO A 4 12.06 8.25 10.67
N ILE A 5 12.62 7.22 11.30
CA ILE A 5 12.44 5.82 10.90
C ILE A 5 11.58 5.13 11.97
N PHE A 6 10.47 4.53 11.53
CA PHE A 6 9.70 3.62 12.36
C PHE A 6 10.20 2.20 12.13
N GLU A 7 10.70 1.54 13.17
CA GLU A 7 11.09 0.13 13.13
C GLU A 7 10.03 -0.74 13.80
N THR A 8 9.73 -1.91 13.24
CA THR A 8 8.89 -2.95 13.86
C THR A 8 9.50 -4.33 13.63
N ARG A 9 9.30 -5.23 14.59
CA ARG A 9 9.77 -6.64 14.53
C ARG A 9 8.64 -7.66 14.54
N SER A 10 7.39 -7.20 14.69
CA SER A 10 6.23 -8.06 14.47
C SER A 10 6.17 -8.49 13.00
N THR A 11 5.77 -9.73 12.75
CA THR A 11 5.52 -10.22 11.39
C THR A 11 4.14 -9.74 10.93
N PRO A 12 4.00 -9.10 9.76
CA PRO A 12 2.71 -8.69 9.24
C PRO A 12 2.01 -9.87 8.58
N THR A 13 1.30 -10.67 9.36
CA THR A 13 0.70 -11.93 8.85
C THR A 13 -0.53 -11.72 7.97
N SER A 14 -1.06 -10.50 7.93
CA SER A 14 -2.19 -10.12 7.10
C SER A 14 -2.01 -8.71 6.52
N TRP A 15 -2.92 -8.33 5.63
CA TRP A 15 -2.92 -7.02 5.00
C TRP A 15 -3.04 -5.87 6.01
N GLU A 16 -3.83 -6.04 7.07
CA GLU A 16 -4.08 -5.04 8.12
C GLU A 16 -2.82 -4.65 8.90
N ASP A 17 -1.85 -5.57 9.01
CA ASP A 17 -0.60 -5.36 9.74
C ASP A 17 0.56 -4.89 8.82
N GLY A 18 0.27 -4.76 7.51
CA GLY A 18 1.25 -4.46 6.47
C GLY A 18 1.85 -3.05 6.55
N LEU A 19 3.03 -2.88 5.96
CA LEU A 19 3.64 -1.57 5.78
C LEU A 19 3.02 -0.88 4.57
N VAL A 20 2.67 0.39 4.70
CA VAL A 20 2.00 1.15 3.63
C VAL A 20 2.94 2.17 3.01
N VAL A 21 2.95 2.23 1.68
CA VAL A 21 3.51 3.34 0.90
C VAL A 21 2.50 3.81 -0.13
N GLY A 22 2.51 5.11 -0.47
CA GLY A 22 1.66 5.61 -1.53
C GLY A 22 2.14 6.92 -2.15
N SER A 23 1.90 7.08 -3.45
CA SER A 23 2.17 8.33 -4.18
C SER A 23 1.04 9.35 -4.09
N GLY A 24 -0.07 8.98 -3.44
CA GLY A 24 -1.36 9.66 -3.50
C GLY A 24 -2.28 9.15 -4.62
N ARG A 25 -1.73 8.49 -5.65
CA ARG A 25 -2.51 7.85 -6.72
C ARG A 25 -2.44 6.33 -6.67
N VAL A 26 -1.23 5.81 -6.47
CA VAL A 26 -0.96 4.37 -6.32
C VAL A 26 -0.55 4.12 -4.89
N GLY A 27 -1.16 3.11 -4.26
CA GLY A 27 -0.84 2.64 -2.92
C GLY A 27 -0.36 1.19 -2.96
N VAL A 28 0.58 0.86 -2.07
CA VAL A 28 1.06 -0.51 -1.87
C VAL A 28 1.04 -0.83 -0.39
N VAL A 29 0.50 -2.00 -0.06
CA VAL A 29 0.61 -2.60 1.28
C VAL A 29 1.51 -3.82 1.18
N VAL A 30 2.61 -3.80 1.94
CA VAL A 30 3.61 -4.87 2.01
C VAL A 30 3.36 -5.70 3.28
N HIS A 31 3.00 -6.96 3.11
CA HIS A 31 2.77 -7.91 4.20
C HIS A 31 3.41 -9.27 3.90
N GLU A 32 3.31 -10.20 4.84
CA GLU A 32 3.84 -11.55 4.70
C GLU A 32 2.72 -12.59 4.74
N GLU A 33 2.73 -13.54 3.82
CA GLU A 33 1.85 -14.69 3.85
C GLU A 33 2.65 -15.99 3.68
N ARG A 34 2.72 -16.78 4.77
CA ARG A 34 3.40 -18.09 4.79
C ARG A 34 4.86 -18.02 4.33
N GLY A 35 5.61 -17.02 4.80
CA GLY A 35 7.00 -16.80 4.43
C GLY A 35 7.22 -16.15 3.06
N ARG A 36 6.16 -15.63 2.42
CA ARG A 36 6.23 -14.90 1.14
C ARG A 36 5.93 -13.43 1.36
N HIS A 37 6.67 -12.54 0.71
CA HIS A 37 6.36 -11.11 0.75
C HIS A 37 5.31 -10.79 -0.31
N VAL A 38 4.23 -10.15 0.11
CA VAL A 38 3.09 -9.80 -0.75
C VAL A 38 2.97 -8.28 -0.82
N LEU A 39 3.02 -7.75 -2.04
CA LEU A 39 2.78 -6.34 -2.34
C LEU A 39 1.38 -6.23 -2.94
N SER A 40 0.40 -5.77 -2.16
CA SER A 40 -0.96 -5.49 -2.63
C SER A 40 -1.02 -4.09 -3.21
N ILE A 41 -1.22 -3.98 -4.52
CA ILE A 41 -1.12 -2.73 -5.28
C ILE A 41 -2.53 -2.23 -5.62
N ALA A 42 -2.85 -0.99 -5.24
CA ALA A 42 -4.12 -0.35 -5.52
C ALA A 42 -3.92 0.99 -6.23
N HIS A 43 -4.95 1.46 -6.94
CA HIS A 43 -5.01 2.78 -7.54
C HIS A 43 -6.25 3.52 -7.04
N GLU A 44 -6.14 4.82 -6.71
CA GLU A 44 -7.20 5.68 -6.13
C GLU A 44 -8.50 5.75 -6.95
N ARG A 45 -8.52 5.20 -8.18
CA ARG A 45 -9.66 5.25 -9.13
C ARG A 45 -10.25 3.89 -9.42
N PHE A 46 -9.64 2.81 -8.90
CA PHE A 46 -10.10 1.45 -9.18
C PHE A 46 -11.10 1.00 -8.10
N PHE A 47 -12.33 1.50 -8.19
CA PHE A 47 -13.43 1.05 -7.34
C PHE A 47 -14.16 -0.11 -8.00
N VAL A 48 -14.51 -1.13 -7.21
CA VAL A 48 -15.25 -2.31 -7.70
C VAL A 48 -16.75 -2.00 -7.62
N PRO A 49 -17.47 -1.94 -8.75
CA PRO A 49 -18.85 -1.48 -8.81
C PRO A 49 -19.83 -2.60 -8.37
N LEU A 50 -19.88 -2.86 -7.07
CA LEU A 50 -20.70 -3.91 -6.45
C LEU A 50 -22.13 -3.43 -6.16
N HIS A 51 -22.32 -2.13 -6.07
CA HIS A 51 -23.56 -1.57 -5.59
C HIS A 51 -24.28 -0.71 -6.64
N PRO A 52 -25.62 -0.73 -6.68
CA PRO A 52 -26.39 0.17 -7.53
C PRO A 52 -26.17 1.63 -7.08
N ARG A 53 -26.30 2.58 -8.01
CA ARG A 53 -26.13 4.02 -7.73
C ARG A 53 -27.44 4.80 -7.89
N PRO A 54 -28.46 4.58 -7.04
CA PRO A 54 -29.70 5.35 -7.06
C PRO A 54 -29.46 6.80 -6.60
N ALA A 55 -30.41 7.68 -6.90
CA ALA A 55 -30.40 9.04 -6.36
C ALA A 55 -30.57 9.02 -4.83
N ALA A 56 -29.81 9.86 -4.11
CA ALA A 56 -29.86 9.92 -2.65
C ALA A 56 -31.29 10.12 -2.11
N PRO A 57 -31.65 9.49 -0.98
CA PRO A 57 -33.00 9.60 -0.43
C PRO A 57 -33.31 11.04 0.00
N ASP A 58 -34.49 11.53 -0.37
CA ASP A 58 -34.90 12.88 0.02
C ASP A 58 -35.39 12.91 1.47
N LEU A 59 -34.49 13.29 2.39
CA LEU A 59 -34.79 13.38 3.82
C LEU A 59 -35.41 14.72 4.25
N ARG A 60 -35.52 15.71 3.35
CA ARG A 60 -36.02 17.06 3.71
C ARG A 60 -37.38 17.05 4.44
N PRO A 61 -38.36 16.21 4.06
CA PRO A 61 -39.68 16.22 4.71
C PRO A 61 -39.67 15.80 6.19
N VAL A 62 -38.67 15.04 6.65
CA VAL A 62 -38.61 14.52 8.03
C VAL A 62 -37.48 15.15 8.86
N LEU A 63 -36.66 16.02 8.26
CA LEU A 63 -35.44 16.52 8.87
C LEU A 63 -35.70 17.34 10.15
N ALA A 64 -36.77 18.15 10.16
CA ALA A 64 -37.15 18.93 11.33
C ALA A 64 -37.50 18.03 12.53
N ASP A 65 -38.16 16.90 12.26
CA ASP A 65 -38.63 15.97 13.29
C ASP A 65 -37.48 15.12 13.82
N ILE A 66 -36.56 14.71 12.94
CA ILE A 66 -35.30 14.04 13.32
C ILE A 66 -34.51 14.95 14.26
N ARG A 67 -34.32 16.23 13.92
CA ARG A 67 -33.60 17.19 14.77
C ARG A 67 -34.25 17.34 16.15
N ARG A 68 -35.58 17.48 16.22
CA ARG A 68 -36.31 17.56 17.50
C ARG A 68 -36.12 16.31 18.34
N ALA A 69 -36.17 15.12 17.73
CA ALA A 69 -35.97 13.86 18.43
C ALA A 69 -34.55 13.74 18.99
N VAL A 70 -33.51 14.14 18.24
CA VAL A 70 -32.11 14.16 18.72
C VAL A 70 -31.95 15.12 19.90
N THR A 71 -32.44 16.36 19.78
CA THR A 71 -32.29 17.37 20.85
C THR A 71 -33.08 17.00 22.12
N ALA A 72 -34.15 16.23 21.99
CA ALA A 72 -34.95 15.75 23.10
C ALA A 72 -34.42 14.44 23.74
N GLY A 73 -33.26 13.93 23.30
CA GLY A 73 -32.69 12.69 23.85
C GLY A 73 -33.42 11.42 23.41
N HIS A 74 -34.08 11.44 22.24
CA HIS A 74 -34.85 10.30 21.69
C HIS A 74 -34.18 9.70 20.43
N PRO A 75 -32.99 9.07 20.54
CA PRO A 75 -32.23 8.58 19.38
C PRO A 75 -32.98 7.49 18.60
N ARG A 76 -33.72 6.61 19.29
CA ARG A 76 -34.54 5.57 18.64
C ARG A 76 -35.58 6.18 17.70
N ARG A 77 -36.27 7.23 18.14
CA ARG A 77 -37.28 7.93 17.33
C ARG A 77 -36.66 8.60 16.10
N ALA A 78 -35.48 9.20 16.27
CA ALA A 78 -34.73 9.78 15.15
C ALA A 78 -34.36 8.70 14.11
N GLY A 79 -33.89 7.53 14.55
CA GLY A 79 -33.58 6.39 13.69
C GLY A 79 -34.80 5.82 12.95
N GLU A 80 -35.95 5.74 13.61
CA GLU A 80 -37.23 5.31 12.99
C GLU A 80 -37.68 6.28 11.90
N LEU A 81 -37.58 7.59 12.13
CA LEU A 81 -37.92 8.63 11.14
C LEU A 81 -37.01 8.57 9.91
N LEU A 82 -35.70 8.42 10.12
CA LEU A 82 -34.72 8.25 9.04
C LEU A 82 -35.03 6.99 8.24
N THR A 83 -35.10 5.84 8.91
CA THR A 83 -35.33 4.55 8.26
C THR A 83 -36.66 4.52 7.52
N GLY A 84 -37.73 5.03 8.13
CA GLY A 84 -39.04 5.10 7.49
C GLY A 84 -39.03 5.94 6.22
N ARG A 85 -38.34 7.09 6.23
CA ARG A 85 -38.21 7.94 5.05
C ARG A 85 -37.34 7.31 3.97
N THR A 86 -36.19 6.75 4.35
CA THR A 86 -35.28 6.04 3.44
C THR A 86 -36.01 4.92 2.69
N ARG A 87 -36.79 4.09 3.40
CA ARG A 87 -37.64 3.06 2.77
C ARG A 87 -38.65 3.65 1.78
N ALA A 88 -39.34 4.73 2.15
CA ALA A 88 -40.28 5.42 1.27
C ALA A 88 -39.61 6.04 0.02
N CYS A 89 -38.30 6.27 0.05
CA CYS A 89 -37.49 6.74 -1.08
C CYS A 89 -36.90 5.60 -1.94
N GLY A 90 -37.34 4.34 -1.75
CA GLY A 90 -36.90 3.21 -2.58
C GLY A 90 -35.68 2.46 -2.03
N TYR A 91 -35.39 2.59 -0.74
CA TYR A 91 -34.30 1.87 -0.06
C TYR A 91 -34.88 0.89 0.99
N PRO A 92 -35.50 -0.23 0.56
CA PRO A 92 -36.22 -1.15 1.45
C PRO A 92 -35.31 -1.80 2.50
N ASP A 93 -34.09 -2.14 2.08
CA ASP A 93 -33.06 -2.84 2.88
C ASP A 93 -32.08 -1.88 3.56
N GLY A 94 -32.34 -0.57 3.49
CA GLY A 94 -31.48 0.47 4.04
C GLY A 94 -30.59 1.15 3.00
N LEU A 95 -29.66 1.97 3.48
CA LEU A 95 -28.73 2.71 2.62
C LEU A 95 -27.78 1.75 1.91
N VAL A 96 -27.48 2.06 0.66
CA VAL A 96 -26.54 1.31 -0.16
C VAL A 96 -25.11 1.67 0.28
N TRP A 97 -24.27 0.66 0.44
CA TRP A 97 -22.86 0.85 0.82
C TRP A 97 -22.04 1.44 -0.33
N THR A 98 -20.92 2.06 -0.02
CA THR A 98 -19.99 2.56 -1.03
C THR A 98 -19.29 1.40 -1.73
N ASP A 99 -19.09 1.51 -3.05
CA ASP A 99 -18.24 0.59 -3.80
C ASP A 99 -16.85 0.52 -3.14
N PRO A 100 -16.30 -0.68 -2.88
CA PRO A 100 -14.99 -0.80 -2.25
C PRO A 100 -13.87 -0.41 -3.22
N LEU A 101 -12.76 0.08 -2.66
CA LEU A 101 -11.52 0.24 -3.40
C LEU A 101 -10.93 -1.15 -3.69
N GLY A 102 -10.67 -1.46 -4.95
CA GLY A 102 -10.12 -2.74 -5.37
C GLY A 102 -8.59 -2.75 -5.39
N ILE A 103 -8.03 -3.95 -5.26
CA ILE A 103 -6.63 -4.23 -5.62
C ILE A 103 -6.53 -4.31 -7.14
N CYS A 104 -5.53 -3.65 -7.73
CA CYS A 104 -5.25 -3.73 -9.17
C CYS A 104 -4.39 -4.96 -9.49
N ALA A 105 -3.45 -5.31 -8.61
CA ALA A 105 -2.64 -6.52 -8.68
C ALA A 105 -1.99 -6.83 -7.32
N SER A 106 -1.60 -8.08 -7.13
CA SER A 106 -0.69 -8.53 -6.07
C SER A 106 0.60 -9.01 -6.71
N LEU A 107 1.75 -8.55 -6.21
CA LEU A 107 3.05 -9.13 -6.54
C LEU A 107 3.56 -9.92 -5.33
N VAL A 108 3.82 -11.20 -5.52
CA VAL A 108 4.40 -12.10 -4.53
C VAL A 108 5.88 -12.32 -4.85
N VAL A 109 6.73 -12.04 -3.87
CA VAL A 109 8.15 -12.37 -3.88
C VAL A 109 8.35 -13.53 -2.93
N THR A 110 8.92 -14.63 -3.42
CA THR A 110 9.13 -15.84 -2.60
C THR A 110 10.61 -15.99 -2.24
N PRO A 111 11.01 -15.67 -1.00
CA PRO A 111 12.32 -16.04 -0.48
C PRO A 111 12.56 -17.55 -0.56
N ARG A 112 13.82 -17.97 -0.77
CA ARG A 112 14.23 -19.35 -0.49
C ARG A 112 14.25 -19.55 1.02
N ARG A 113 13.52 -20.56 1.50
CA ARG A 113 13.25 -20.87 2.93
C ARG A 113 13.70 -19.72 3.85
N GLY A 114 14.75 -19.77 4.65
CA GLY A 114 15.19 -18.60 5.41
C GLY A 114 14.37 -18.36 6.69
N THR A 115 14.94 -17.55 7.57
CA THR A 115 14.24 -17.16 8.80
C THR A 115 13.19 -16.11 8.45
N GLY A 116 12.00 -16.19 9.06
CA GLY A 116 10.90 -15.26 8.79
C GLY A 116 11.31 -13.80 8.99
N THR A 117 10.46 -12.84 8.59
CA THR A 117 10.77 -11.40 8.65
C THR A 117 11.39 -11.01 10.00
N LEU A 118 12.61 -10.47 9.95
CA LEU A 118 13.39 -10.10 11.13
C LEU A 118 13.05 -8.69 11.61
N ARG A 119 12.86 -7.79 10.64
CA ARG A 119 12.77 -6.36 10.89
C ARG A 119 12.09 -5.66 9.73
N ARG A 120 11.34 -4.62 10.04
CA ARG A 120 10.55 -3.82 9.10
C ARG A 120 10.74 -2.35 9.42
N GLU A 121 10.87 -1.53 8.39
CA GLU A 121 11.13 -0.10 8.54
C GLU A 121 10.21 0.74 7.66
N ILE A 122 9.85 1.92 8.16
CA ILE A 122 9.27 3.01 7.36
C ILE A 122 10.18 4.23 7.50
N ASP A 123 10.85 4.63 6.42
CA ASP A 123 11.64 5.86 6.30
C ASP A 123 10.73 6.95 5.73
N LEU A 124 10.20 7.82 6.60
CA LEU A 124 9.24 8.84 6.18
C LEU A 124 9.89 9.90 5.29
N THR A 125 11.19 10.15 5.39
CA THR A 125 11.84 11.17 4.55
C THR A 125 11.83 10.76 3.07
N HIS A 126 11.98 9.46 2.81
CA HIS A 126 12.04 8.92 1.46
C HIS A 126 10.72 8.29 0.99
N GLY A 127 9.72 8.17 1.87
CA GLY A 127 8.49 7.43 1.58
C GLY A 127 8.78 5.96 1.25
N GLU A 128 9.77 5.38 1.95
CA GLU A 128 10.31 4.04 1.67
C GLU A 128 9.93 3.09 2.78
N VAL A 129 9.46 1.89 2.41
CA VAL A 129 9.34 0.76 3.34
C VAL A 129 10.38 -0.28 3.04
N THR A 130 10.94 -0.87 4.09
CA THR A 130 11.93 -1.95 3.97
C THR A 130 11.51 -3.14 4.82
N VAL A 131 11.62 -4.34 4.25
CA VAL A 131 11.48 -5.62 4.96
C VAL A 131 12.83 -6.33 4.92
N HIS A 132 13.30 -6.79 6.07
CA HIS A 132 14.54 -7.54 6.23
C HIS A 132 14.27 -8.98 6.65
N TRP A 133 15.01 -9.91 6.06
CA TRP A 133 15.02 -11.33 6.43
C TRP A 133 16.44 -11.89 6.29
N GLN A 134 16.67 -13.12 6.73
CA GLN A 134 17.89 -13.87 6.41
C GLN A 134 17.55 -15.01 5.45
N ASP A 135 18.41 -15.20 4.44
CA ASP A 135 18.33 -16.37 3.56
C ASP A 135 18.73 -17.68 4.29
N ASP A 136 18.60 -18.81 3.59
CA ASP A 136 18.96 -20.14 4.09
C ASP A 136 20.43 -20.28 4.48
N ASP A 137 21.31 -19.48 3.88
CA ASP A 137 22.75 -19.48 4.08
C ASP A 137 23.18 -18.47 5.16
N GLY A 138 22.21 -17.83 5.83
CA GLY A 138 22.42 -16.84 6.90
C GLY A 138 22.74 -15.42 6.43
N GLY A 139 22.64 -15.16 5.12
CA GLY A 139 22.90 -13.87 4.51
C GLY A 139 21.75 -12.89 4.74
N HIS A 140 22.08 -11.63 5.01
CA HIS A 140 21.09 -10.57 5.18
C HIS A 140 20.49 -10.16 3.85
N CYS A 141 19.17 -10.10 3.82
CA CYS A 141 18.39 -9.71 2.66
C CYS A 141 17.47 -8.52 2.98
N SER A 142 17.15 -7.73 1.97
CA SER A 142 16.12 -6.69 2.10
C SER A 142 15.29 -6.49 0.84
N LEU A 143 14.02 -6.17 1.03
CA LEU A 143 13.05 -5.77 0.01
C LEU A 143 12.63 -4.35 0.35
N ARG A 144 12.89 -3.42 -0.55
CA ARG A 144 12.55 -2.01 -0.42
C ARG A 144 11.50 -1.63 -1.43
N VAL A 145 10.53 -0.81 -1.01
CA VAL A 145 9.45 -0.35 -1.88
C VAL A 145 9.27 1.16 -1.72
N ILE A 146 9.24 1.85 -2.86
CA ILE A 146 8.89 3.28 -2.96
C ILE A 146 7.78 3.41 -4.00
N THR A 147 6.80 4.25 -3.74
CA THR A 147 5.82 4.71 -4.73
C THR A 147 6.12 6.17 -5.05
N PRO A 148 6.86 6.47 -6.14
CA PRO A 148 7.32 7.82 -6.37
C PRO A 148 6.17 8.80 -6.47
N ARG A 149 6.24 9.88 -5.69
CA ARG A 149 5.32 11.01 -5.77
C ARG A 149 5.14 11.49 -7.23
N ASP A 150 3.90 11.81 -7.58
CA ASP A 150 3.49 12.29 -8.91
C ASP A 150 3.69 11.28 -10.04
N GLN A 151 3.83 9.99 -9.71
CA GLN A 151 3.87 8.89 -10.67
C GLN A 151 2.85 7.81 -10.29
N GLU A 152 2.38 7.09 -11.30
CA GLU A 152 1.52 5.92 -11.13
C GLU A 152 2.35 4.64 -11.18
N SER A 153 3.30 4.51 -10.25
CA SER A 153 4.27 3.43 -10.28
C SER A 153 4.77 3.01 -8.92
N VAL A 154 5.25 1.78 -8.86
CA VAL A 154 5.94 1.17 -7.73
C VAL A 154 7.36 0.85 -8.16
N CYS A 155 8.35 1.32 -7.40
CA CYS A 155 9.74 0.94 -7.55
C CYS A 155 10.09 -0.06 -6.45
N VAL A 156 10.67 -1.19 -6.84
CA VAL A 156 11.08 -2.25 -5.92
C VAL A 156 12.58 -2.48 -6.05
N ALA A 157 13.27 -2.65 -4.93
CA ALA A 157 14.64 -3.09 -4.88
C ALA A 157 14.77 -4.31 -3.97
N VAL A 158 15.60 -5.26 -4.38
CA VAL A 158 16.01 -6.39 -3.54
C VAL A 158 17.51 -6.40 -3.43
N GLU A 159 18.00 -6.56 -2.20
CA GLU A 159 19.42 -6.65 -1.87
C GLU A 159 19.69 -7.93 -1.10
N SER A 160 20.88 -8.50 -1.30
CA SER A 160 21.30 -9.72 -0.62
C SER A 160 22.82 -9.78 -0.49
N GLU A 161 23.30 -10.32 0.62
CA GLU A 161 24.73 -10.65 0.80
C GLU A 161 25.16 -11.80 -0.11
N HIS A 162 24.27 -12.76 -0.37
CA HIS A 162 24.51 -13.88 -1.28
C HIS A 162 23.79 -13.72 -2.62
N GLU A 163 24.21 -14.47 -3.63
CA GLU A 163 23.48 -14.53 -4.89
C GLU A 163 22.13 -15.23 -4.67
N LEU A 164 21.03 -14.58 -5.05
CA LEU A 164 19.69 -15.12 -4.91
C LEU A 164 18.95 -15.14 -6.23
N THR A 165 18.15 -16.18 -6.43
CA THR A 165 17.11 -16.20 -7.47
C THR A 165 15.76 -16.30 -6.77
N LEU A 166 14.93 -15.27 -6.91
CA LEU A 166 13.63 -15.16 -6.25
C LEU A 166 12.51 -15.36 -7.28
N PRO A 167 11.63 -16.36 -7.10
CA PRO A 167 10.39 -16.46 -7.84
C PRO A 167 9.52 -15.23 -7.61
N LEU A 168 8.97 -14.70 -8.70
CA LEU A 168 7.98 -13.64 -8.71
C LEU A 168 6.67 -14.18 -9.27
N GLU A 169 5.56 -13.88 -8.61
CA GLU A 169 4.22 -14.14 -9.13
C GLU A 169 3.40 -12.84 -9.09
N MET A 170 2.78 -12.47 -10.20
CA MET A 170 1.85 -11.35 -10.27
C MET A 170 0.47 -11.85 -10.66
N SER A 171 -0.53 -11.57 -9.83
CA SER A 171 -1.90 -12.06 -10.01
C SER A 171 -2.91 -11.10 -9.39
N LEU A 172 -4.20 -11.31 -9.65
CA LEU A 172 -5.26 -10.66 -8.88
C LEU A 172 -5.75 -11.67 -7.85
N GLY A 173 -5.35 -11.52 -6.58
CA GLY A 173 -5.80 -12.41 -5.50
C GLY A 173 -4.85 -13.55 -5.10
N GLY A 174 -3.54 -13.33 -5.17
CA GLY A 174 -2.53 -14.27 -4.64
C GLY A 174 -2.51 -14.44 -3.12
N SER A 175 -3.30 -13.64 -2.38
CA SER A 175 -3.53 -13.79 -0.96
C SER A 175 -4.98 -14.22 -0.72
N ARG A 176 -5.19 -15.25 0.11
CA ARG A 176 -6.54 -15.70 0.48
C ARG A 176 -7.31 -14.67 1.32
N ASP A 177 -6.62 -13.65 1.81
CA ASP A 177 -7.18 -12.52 2.57
C ASP A 177 -7.06 -11.25 1.72
N THR A 178 -7.76 -11.19 0.58
CA THR A 178 -7.78 -9.96 -0.23
C THR A 178 -8.65 -8.88 0.41
N VAL A 179 -8.31 -7.61 0.16
CA VAL A 179 -9.06 -6.39 0.55
C VAL A 179 -10.55 -6.38 0.16
N LEU A 180 -11.01 -7.29 -0.71
CA LEU A 180 -12.45 -7.47 -0.91
C LEU A 180 -13.16 -8.04 0.33
N ASP A 181 -12.39 -8.56 1.29
CA ASP A 181 -12.85 -9.12 2.56
C ASP A 181 -12.81 -8.08 3.70
N THR A 182 -12.87 -6.77 3.40
CA THR A 182 -13.07 -5.70 4.41
C THR A 182 -14.49 -5.72 5.01
N GLY A 183 -15.12 -6.89 5.14
CA GLY A 183 -16.51 -7.07 5.59
C GLY A 183 -17.58 -6.82 4.51
N GLY A 184 -17.18 -6.72 3.24
CA GLY A 184 -18.09 -6.66 2.07
C GLY A 184 -18.35 -8.05 1.47
N GLY A 185 -19.33 -8.15 0.56
CA GLY A 185 -19.54 -9.38 -0.21
C GLY A 185 -18.40 -9.64 -1.20
N ASP A 186 -18.16 -10.92 -1.54
CA ASP A 186 -17.15 -11.33 -2.53
C ASP A 186 -17.36 -10.63 -3.88
N GLY A 187 -16.55 -9.60 -4.14
CA GLY A 187 -16.59 -8.80 -5.36
C GLY A 187 -15.79 -9.38 -6.51
N SER A 188 -15.16 -10.55 -6.34
CA SER A 188 -14.26 -11.14 -7.33
C SER A 188 -14.95 -11.38 -8.69
N ALA A 189 -16.23 -11.77 -8.68
CA ALA A 189 -17.01 -11.97 -9.90
C ALA A 189 -17.26 -10.68 -10.71
N ALA A 190 -17.09 -9.50 -10.10
CA ALA A 190 -17.24 -8.21 -10.77
C ALA A 190 -15.96 -7.75 -11.49
N VAL A 191 -14.87 -8.51 -11.38
CA VAL A 191 -13.57 -8.19 -11.98
C VAL A 191 -13.14 -9.30 -12.93
N GLN A 192 -12.97 -8.97 -14.21
CA GLN A 192 -12.36 -9.85 -15.20
C GLN A 192 -10.87 -9.61 -15.27
N VAL A 193 -10.09 -10.70 -15.34
CA VAL A 193 -8.62 -10.62 -15.37
C VAL A 193 -8.10 -11.21 -16.67
N THR A 194 -7.18 -10.49 -17.30
CA THR A 194 -6.39 -11.02 -18.41
C THR A 194 -4.92 -10.77 -18.15
N VAL A 195 -4.08 -11.72 -18.58
CA VAL A 195 -2.63 -11.65 -18.40
C VAL A 195 -1.92 -11.83 -19.74
N VAL A 196 -0.84 -11.07 -19.92
CA VAL A 196 0.04 -11.17 -21.09
C VAL A 196 1.49 -11.20 -20.60
N GLY A 197 2.20 -12.27 -20.94
CA GLY A 197 3.63 -12.41 -20.66
C GLY A 197 4.52 -11.83 -21.75
N GLY A 198 5.83 -12.08 -21.65
CA GLY A 198 6.86 -11.58 -22.56
C GLY A 198 7.93 -10.79 -21.82
N ARG A 199 8.55 -9.80 -22.48
CA ARG A 199 9.57 -8.94 -21.84
C ARG A 199 9.00 -8.10 -20.67
N CYS A 200 7.70 -7.85 -20.69
CA CYS A 200 6.95 -7.27 -19.59
C CYS A 200 5.79 -8.21 -19.26
N GLY A 201 5.48 -8.34 -17.97
CA GLY A 201 4.27 -8.99 -17.51
C GLY A 201 3.19 -7.92 -17.42
N ARG A 202 2.04 -8.14 -18.06
CA ARG A 202 0.91 -7.22 -18.02
C ARG A 202 -0.31 -7.94 -17.49
N LEU A 203 -0.84 -7.46 -16.37
CA LEU A 203 -2.11 -7.88 -15.80
C LEU A 203 -3.14 -6.77 -16.02
N THR A 204 -4.30 -7.13 -16.56
CA THR A 204 -5.42 -6.21 -16.77
C THR A 204 -6.60 -6.68 -15.94
N ALA A 205 -7.06 -5.84 -15.01
CA ALA A 205 -8.23 -6.07 -14.17
C ALA A 205 -9.35 -5.11 -14.62
N THR A 206 -10.46 -5.65 -15.11
CA THR A 206 -11.54 -4.90 -15.75
C THR A 206 -12.85 -5.11 -15.01
N THR A 207 -13.49 -4.01 -14.62
CA THR A 207 -14.88 -3.99 -14.18
C THR A 207 -15.76 -3.44 -15.31
N ASN A 208 -17.08 -3.35 -15.09
CA ASN A 208 -17.98 -2.70 -16.05
C ASN A 208 -17.80 -1.17 -16.13
N GLN A 209 -16.97 -0.55 -15.28
CA GLN A 209 -16.78 0.90 -15.19
C GLN A 209 -15.32 1.36 -15.33
N VAL A 210 -14.36 0.53 -14.94
CA VAL A 210 -12.95 0.92 -14.89
C VAL A 210 -12.06 -0.28 -15.25
N THR A 211 -11.00 0.00 -15.98
CA THR A 211 -9.94 -0.97 -16.28
C THR A 211 -8.65 -0.50 -15.63
N ALA A 212 -8.05 -1.35 -14.80
CA ALA A 212 -6.70 -1.18 -14.27
C ALA A 212 -5.72 -2.05 -15.06
N VAL A 213 -4.59 -1.47 -15.46
CA VAL A 213 -3.52 -2.16 -16.17
C VAL A 213 -2.25 -2.04 -15.35
N VAL A 214 -1.74 -3.19 -14.92
CA VAL A 214 -0.49 -3.29 -14.16
C VAL A 214 0.57 -3.93 -15.04
N THR A 215 1.66 -3.21 -15.27
CA THR A 215 2.79 -3.67 -16.09
C THR A 215 4.04 -3.76 -15.23
N ALA A 216 4.59 -4.96 -15.07
CA ALA A 216 5.84 -5.18 -14.37
C ALA A 216 6.96 -5.52 -15.37
N ARG A 217 8.11 -4.89 -15.22
CA ARG A 217 9.30 -5.18 -16.03
C ARG A 217 10.45 -5.59 -15.12
N VAL A 218 10.87 -6.84 -15.25
CA VAL A 218 12.02 -7.41 -14.55
C VAL A 218 13.01 -7.94 -15.58
N PRO A 219 14.28 -8.22 -15.22
CA PRO A 219 15.28 -8.67 -16.19
C PRO A 219 14.90 -9.98 -16.90
N ALA A 220 14.21 -10.89 -16.20
CA ALA A 220 13.71 -12.13 -16.79
C ALA A 220 12.33 -11.93 -17.45
N PRO A 221 12.01 -12.69 -18.52
CA PRO A 221 10.69 -12.64 -19.11
C PRO A 221 9.61 -13.17 -18.16
N TRP A 222 8.38 -12.71 -18.39
CA TRP A 222 7.18 -13.16 -17.71
C TRP A 222 6.47 -14.24 -18.51
N HIS A 223 5.94 -15.24 -17.82
CA HIS A 223 5.22 -16.37 -18.41
C HIS A 223 3.81 -16.42 -17.82
N PRO A 224 2.75 -16.51 -18.64
CA PRO A 224 1.40 -16.74 -18.13
C PRO A 224 1.30 -18.12 -17.48
N ASP A 225 0.65 -18.17 -16.33
CA ASP A 225 0.24 -19.40 -15.64
C ASP A 225 -1.20 -19.21 -15.13
N GLY A 226 -2.17 -19.69 -15.92
CA GLY A 226 -3.59 -19.43 -15.66
C GLY A 226 -3.92 -17.94 -15.67
N ALA A 227 -4.45 -17.43 -14.55
CA ALA A 227 -4.75 -16.01 -14.33
C ALA A 227 -3.59 -15.24 -13.67
N SER A 228 -2.43 -15.87 -13.52
CA SER A 228 -1.21 -15.31 -12.95
C SER A 228 -0.12 -15.15 -14.00
N LEU A 229 0.90 -14.36 -13.66
CA LEU A 229 2.14 -14.22 -14.39
C LEU A 229 3.29 -14.61 -13.47
N THR A 230 4.23 -15.42 -13.96
CA THR A 230 5.41 -15.83 -13.21
C THR A 230 6.69 -15.32 -13.86
N SER A 231 7.67 -14.94 -13.05
CA SER A 231 9.02 -14.57 -13.48
C SER A 231 10.03 -14.87 -12.37
N ARG A 232 11.27 -14.43 -12.57
CA ARG A 232 12.36 -14.60 -11.60
C ARG A 232 13.20 -13.34 -11.51
N LEU A 233 13.60 -12.98 -10.30
CA LEU A 233 14.57 -11.92 -10.04
C LEU A 233 15.90 -12.54 -9.62
N VAL A 234 16.96 -12.24 -10.35
CA VAL A 234 18.32 -12.58 -9.94
C VAL A 234 18.91 -11.39 -9.19
N VAL A 235 19.40 -11.60 -7.98
CA VAL A 235 20.06 -10.61 -7.14
C VAL A 235 21.53 -11.02 -6.99
N PRO A 236 22.48 -10.20 -7.46
CA PRO A 236 23.90 -10.52 -7.34
C PRO A 236 24.36 -10.46 -5.87
N ALA A 237 25.34 -11.29 -5.51
CA ALA A 237 25.94 -11.29 -4.17
C ALA A 237 26.50 -9.91 -3.80
N GLY A 238 26.15 -9.42 -2.61
CA GLY A 238 26.51 -8.09 -2.12
C GLY A 238 25.93 -6.93 -2.94
N GLY A 239 24.98 -7.20 -3.83
CA GLY A 239 24.43 -6.24 -4.77
C GLY A 239 22.92 -6.05 -4.65
N ARG A 240 22.38 -5.29 -5.60
CA ARG A 240 20.98 -4.89 -5.66
C ARG A 240 20.41 -5.14 -7.04
N SER A 241 19.21 -5.70 -7.08
CA SER A 241 18.38 -5.74 -8.29
C SER A 241 17.15 -4.87 -8.10
N THR A 242 16.83 -4.06 -9.11
CA THR A 242 15.72 -3.13 -9.08
C THR A 242 14.78 -3.39 -10.24
N PHE A 243 13.50 -3.08 -10.03
CA PHE A 243 12.49 -3.14 -11.07
C PHE A 243 11.35 -2.17 -10.80
N ARG A 244 10.53 -1.95 -11.83
CA ARG A 244 9.40 -1.04 -11.81
C ARG A 244 8.11 -1.77 -12.15
N ILE A 245 7.04 -1.31 -11.52
CA ILE A 245 5.67 -1.69 -11.83
C ILE A 245 4.91 -0.40 -12.14
N ASP A 246 4.35 -0.29 -13.34
CA ASP A 246 3.48 0.80 -13.75
C ASP A 246 2.03 0.39 -13.54
N VAL A 247 1.19 1.29 -13.01
CA VAL A 247 -0.22 1.05 -12.70
C VAL A 247 -1.04 2.14 -13.36
N GLN A 248 -1.86 1.80 -14.34
CA GLN A 248 -2.70 2.77 -15.03
C GLN A 248 -4.16 2.44 -14.79
N THR A 249 -5.01 3.47 -14.72
CA THR A 249 -6.47 3.30 -14.70
C THR A 249 -7.12 4.10 -15.81
N VAL A 250 -8.06 3.47 -16.51
CA VAL A 250 -8.84 4.10 -17.59
C VAL A 250 -10.32 3.85 -17.32
N ALA A 251 -11.14 4.88 -17.54
CA ALA A 251 -12.59 4.74 -17.46
C ALA A 251 -13.10 3.90 -18.63
N GLY A 252 -14.00 2.95 -18.34
CA GLY A 252 -14.58 2.03 -19.31
C GLY A 252 -13.86 0.69 -19.42
N VAL A 253 -14.37 -0.12 -20.37
CA VAL A 253 -13.99 -1.52 -20.56
C VAL A 253 -12.89 -1.67 -21.63
N ASP A 254 -12.79 -0.69 -22.54
CA ASP A 254 -11.81 -0.68 -23.63
C ASP A 254 -10.64 0.25 -23.30
N ALA A 255 -9.67 -0.28 -22.56
CA ALA A 255 -8.40 0.40 -22.36
C ALA A 255 -7.33 -0.29 -23.21
N ALA A 256 -7.05 0.26 -24.39
CA ALA A 256 -5.76 0.02 -25.03
C ALA A 256 -4.71 0.73 -24.18
N ALA A 257 -4.06 0.00 -23.27
CA ALA A 257 -2.99 0.56 -22.46
C ALA A 257 -1.85 1.03 -23.38
N PRO A 258 -1.48 2.32 -23.38
CA PRO A 258 -0.23 2.73 -23.99
C PRO A 258 0.92 2.01 -23.29
N GLY A 259 1.85 1.44 -24.06
CA GLY A 259 3.02 0.78 -23.48
C GLY A 259 3.85 1.79 -22.68
N PRO A 260 4.40 1.43 -21.52
CA PRO A 260 5.22 2.37 -20.76
C PRO A 260 6.49 2.71 -21.55
N GLU A 261 6.63 3.97 -21.95
CA GLU A 261 7.86 4.59 -22.48
C GLU A 261 8.89 4.83 -21.35
N HIS A 262 9.04 3.85 -20.47
CA HIS A 262 9.91 3.98 -19.30
C HIS A 262 11.12 3.04 -19.43
N PRO A 263 12.28 3.46 -18.88
CA PRO A 263 13.52 2.71 -19.02
C PRO A 263 13.44 1.33 -18.36
N ASP A 264 14.23 0.38 -18.90
CA ASP A 264 14.31 -1.01 -18.42
C ASP A 264 14.92 -1.14 -17.01
N THR A 265 15.67 -0.13 -16.56
CA THR A 265 16.37 -0.13 -15.28
C THR A 265 15.99 1.07 -14.42
N VAL A 266 15.85 0.82 -13.12
CA VAL A 266 15.56 1.86 -12.12
C VAL A 266 16.82 2.12 -11.31
N SER A 267 17.35 3.34 -11.38
CA SER A 267 18.39 3.79 -10.45
C SER A 267 17.75 4.09 -9.09
N TRP A 268 17.98 3.21 -8.11
CA TRP A 268 17.41 3.40 -6.76
C TRP A 268 17.93 4.67 -6.08
N ALA A 269 19.19 5.03 -6.34
CA ALA A 269 19.77 6.27 -5.83
C ALA A 269 19.02 7.50 -6.36
N ASP A 270 18.69 7.52 -7.66
CA ASP A 270 17.93 8.61 -8.26
C ASP A 270 16.48 8.65 -7.76
N VAL A 271 15.85 7.48 -7.55
CA VAL A 271 14.52 7.39 -6.94
C VAL A 271 14.52 8.00 -5.54
N ARG A 272 15.48 7.62 -4.68
CA ARG A 272 15.59 8.16 -3.32
C ARG A 272 15.91 9.66 -3.32
N ALA A 273 16.86 10.10 -4.16
CA ALA A 273 17.22 11.51 -4.27
C ALA A 273 16.00 12.37 -4.69
N ARG A 274 15.23 11.88 -5.67
CA ARG A 274 13.98 12.54 -6.08
C ARG A 274 12.96 12.56 -4.94
N GLN A 275 12.77 11.45 -4.21
CA GLN A 275 11.85 11.41 -3.07
C GLN A 275 12.24 12.40 -1.97
N ALA A 276 13.51 12.45 -1.56
CA ALA A 276 13.99 13.42 -0.59
C ALA A 276 13.69 14.87 -1.03
N SER A 277 13.94 15.19 -2.30
CA SER A 277 13.70 16.53 -2.84
C SER A 277 12.22 16.93 -3.00
N THR A 278 11.29 15.97 -2.96
CA THR A 278 9.86 16.19 -3.22
C THR A 278 9.01 15.83 -2.00
N HIS A 279 8.86 14.53 -1.72
CA HIS A 279 8.16 14.00 -0.55
C HIS A 279 8.84 14.42 0.76
N GLY A 280 10.17 14.25 0.86
CA GLY A 280 10.93 14.56 2.07
C GLY A 280 10.74 16.00 2.53
N ARG A 281 10.77 16.97 1.61
CA ARG A 281 10.47 18.38 1.92
C ARG A 281 9.11 18.59 2.57
N LEU A 282 8.07 17.88 2.10
CA LEU A 282 6.73 17.99 2.69
C LEU A 282 6.71 17.39 4.10
N VAL A 283 7.34 16.24 4.28
CA VAL A 283 7.47 15.58 5.58
C VAL A 283 8.21 16.49 6.55
N GLU A 284 9.36 17.05 6.18
CA GLU A 284 10.13 17.98 7.01
C GLU A 284 9.29 19.18 7.47
N THR A 285 8.45 19.75 6.59
CA THR A 285 7.55 20.85 6.96
C THR A 285 6.32 20.43 7.76
N SER A 286 5.99 19.14 7.78
CA SER A 286 4.80 18.59 8.44
C SER A 286 5.13 17.87 9.76
N VAL A 287 6.40 17.75 10.11
CA VAL A 287 6.83 17.16 11.37
C VAL A 287 6.65 18.19 12.48
N LEU A 288 5.80 17.85 13.44
CA LEU A 288 5.72 18.55 14.71
C LEU A 288 6.69 17.86 15.68
N ASP A 289 7.77 18.57 16.02
CA ASP A 289 8.66 18.15 17.11
C ASP A 289 8.05 18.61 18.44
N LEU A 290 7.93 17.68 19.39
CA LEU A 290 7.38 17.93 20.73
C LEU A 290 8.48 18.00 21.80
N ASP A 291 9.75 18.13 21.39
CA ASP A 291 10.93 18.18 22.28
C ASP A 291 11.04 16.96 23.22
N GLY A 292 10.55 15.80 22.78
CA GLY A 292 10.66 14.53 23.50
C GLY A 292 12.07 13.92 23.36
N GLY A 293 12.56 13.28 24.42
CA GLY A 293 13.85 12.58 24.37
C GLY A 293 13.81 11.38 23.40
N ASP A 294 14.96 11.07 22.79
CA ASP A 294 15.13 9.87 21.96
C ASP A 294 14.87 8.60 22.80
N VAL A 295 13.91 7.79 22.35
CA VAL A 295 13.64 6.45 22.87
C VAL A 295 14.24 5.44 21.92
N GLU A 296 15.28 4.76 22.40
CA GLU A 296 15.74 3.54 21.78
C GLU A 296 14.66 2.47 21.87
N GLY A 297 14.18 2.01 20.71
CA GLY A 297 13.21 0.93 20.68
C GLY A 297 12.46 0.82 19.36
N THR A 298 11.78 -0.31 19.21
CA THR A 298 10.84 -0.51 18.12
C THR A 298 9.54 0.26 18.39
N THR A 299 8.70 0.34 17.37
CA THR A 299 7.36 0.92 17.44
C THR A 299 6.54 0.26 18.56
N GLU A 300 6.67 -1.06 18.76
CA GLU A 300 6.02 -1.77 19.87
C GLU A 300 6.48 -1.30 21.24
N HIS A 301 7.78 -1.01 21.42
CA HIS A 301 8.29 -0.45 22.67
C HIS A 301 7.69 0.94 22.93
N LEU A 302 7.59 1.79 21.90
CA LEU A 302 6.96 3.11 22.00
C LEU A 302 5.49 3.00 22.43
N TRP A 303 4.72 2.13 21.77
CA TRP A 303 3.31 1.92 22.11
C TRP A 303 3.14 1.32 23.51
N ALA A 304 4.03 0.42 23.92
CA ALA A 304 4.01 -0.16 25.26
C ALA A 304 4.32 0.89 26.34
N ALA A 305 5.27 1.79 26.09
CA ALA A 305 5.60 2.91 26.98
C ALA A 305 4.42 3.88 27.10
N ALA A 306 3.84 4.30 25.97
CA ALA A 306 2.67 5.17 25.95
C ALA A 306 1.48 4.57 26.74
N ARG A 307 1.22 3.27 26.60
CA ARG A 307 0.16 2.58 27.37
C ARG A 307 0.41 2.52 28.87
N ARG A 308 1.67 2.57 29.31
CA ARG A 308 2.03 2.64 30.74
C ARG A 308 1.95 4.07 31.30
N GLY A 309 1.72 5.07 30.46
CA GLY A 309 1.78 6.47 30.84
C GLY A 309 3.20 7.01 30.98
N ASP A 310 4.19 6.32 30.39
CA ASP A 310 5.56 6.84 30.31
C ASP A 310 5.54 8.14 29.48
N PRO A 311 6.38 9.16 29.80
CA PRO A 311 6.41 10.40 29.04
C PRO A 311 6.70 10.11 27.56
N PRO A 312 6.12 10.91 26.63
CA PRO A 312 6.30 10.68 25.20
C PRO A 312 7.78 10.79 24.88
N GLY A 313 8.29 9.76 24.20
CA GLY A 313 9.64 9.74 23.70
C GLY A 313 9.67 9.37 22.23
N ARG A 314 10.77 9.71 21.58
CA ARG A 314 10.91 9.72 20.12
C ARG A 314 11.39 8.35 19.61
N PRO A 315 10.94 7.85 18.44
CA PRO A 315 11.61 6.73 17.79
C PRO A 315 13.10 7.05 17.54
N THR A 316 14.00 6.08 17.77
CA THR A 316 15.43 6.26 17.50
C THR A 316 15.71 6.73 16.09
N THR A 317 16.54 7.75 15.98
CA THR A 317 17.12 8.16 14.71
C THR A 317 18.53 7.59 14.57
N ARG A 318 18.74 6.62 13.68
CA ARG A 318 20.10 6.18 13.33
C ARG A 318 20.65 7.08 12.23
N GLY A 319 21.47 8.04 12.60
CA GLY A 319 22.30 8.82 11.67
C GLY A 319 23.41 9.53 12.43
N THR A 320 24.67 9.14 12.19
CA THR A 320 25.86 9.84 12.68
C THR A 320 26.04 11.13 11.89
N GLY A 321 25.30 12.18 12.28
CA GLY A 321 25.44 13.53 11.73
C GLY A 321 25.67 14.53 12.84
N THR A 322 26.91 15.02 12.97
CA THR A 322 27.24 16.14 13.86
C THR A 322 26.55 17.41 13.36
N CYS A 323 25.64 17.96 14.16
CA CYS A 323 24.96 19.21 13.86
C CYS A 323 25.96 20.38 14.02
N ARG A 324 26.30 21.07 12.93
CA ARG A 324 26.92 22.40 13.00
C ARG A 324 25.80 23.43 13.06
N THR A 325 25.75 24.18 14.15
CA THR A 325 24.97 25.41 14.25
C THR A 325 25.77 26.53 13.60
N GLU A 326 25.38 26.97 12.41
CA GLU A 326 25.78 28.27 11.90
C GLU A 326 24.79 29.33 12.40
N PRO A 327 25.26 30.43 13.02
CA PRO A 327 24.39 31.52 13.44
C PRO A 327 23.93 32.34 12.23
N TRP A 328 22.67 32.77 12.28
CA TRP A 328 22.09 33.68 11.30
C TRP A 328 22.78 35.06 11.33
N PRO A 329 23.02 35.70 10.18
CA PRO A 329 23.57 37.05 10.13
C PRO A 329 22.51 38.10 10.53
N ASP A 330 22.98 39.10 11.26
CA ASP A 330 22.24 40.25 11.79
C ASP A 330 21.54 41.11 10.71
#